data_AF-A0A1D2VKA2-F1
#
_entry.id   AF-A0A1D2VKA2-F1
#
_cell.length_a   1.000
_cell.length_b   1.000
_cell.length_c   1.000
_cell.angle_alpha   90.00
_cell.angle_beta   90.00
_cell.angle_gamma   90.00
#
_symmetry.space_group_name_H-M   'P 1'
#
loop_
_entity.id
_entity.type
_entity.pdbx_description
1 polymer ?
#
loop_
_entity_poly.entity_id
_entity_poly.type
_entity_poly.pdbx_seq_one_letter_code
_entity_poly.pdbx_strand_id
1 'polypeptide(L)'
;MPINVVANYYAPLRREIVHHDLVCQIQIRSYSSDILEFYSQFILRSAYYINIPISGPLRLPVQTSRWTVIKSPFAQAKSKENFERKTHKRVFKIWDSDPEVVDIWLSFLTKHSLDNIGLKVNMYKREPLDFDKEMENIDISGFINNSKLFNNLDTQEDIIGEKVHELLNTSSFSRHFKDNEYYSQMLESVNQDSDKIESSNGNSNENSSKQKPQS
;
A
#
# COMPACT_ATOMS: atom_id res chain seq x y z
N MET A 1 -40.44 -2.27 7.33
CA MET A 1 -39.01 -2.29 7.72
C MET A 1 -38.25 -1.32 6.83
N PRO A 2 -37.27 -0.56 7.35
CA PRO A 2 -36.43 0.32 6.53
C PRO A 2 -35.50 -0.50 5.61
N ILE A 3 -35.07 0.11 4.50
CA ILE A 3 -34.32 -0.59 3.43
C ILE A 3 -32.99 -1.20 3.89
N ASN A 4 -32.30 -0.54 4.83
CA ASN A 4 -31.04 -1.02 5.42
C ASN A 4 -31.24 -2.32 6.21
N VAL A 5 -32.33 -2.43 6.97
CA VAL A 5 -32.70 -3.64 7.71
C VAL A 5 -33.03 -4.75 6.72
N VAL A 6 -33.77 -4.44 5.66
CA VAL A 6 -34.06 -5.38 4.57
C VAL A 6 -32.77 -5.89 3.93
N ALA A 7 -31.80 -5.02 3.63
CA ALA A 7 -30.53 -5.38 3.00
C ALA A 7 -29.65 -6.34 3.86
N ASN A 8 -29.79 -6.32 5.18
CA ASN A 8 -29.06 -7.26 6.05
C ASN A 8 -29.55 -8.71 5.93
N TYR A 9 -30.83 -8.92 5.60
CA TYR A 9 -31.39 -10.26 5.42
C TYR A 9 -31.02 -10.89 4.06
N TYR A 10 -30.56 -10.08 3.10
CA TYR A 10 -30.21 -10.53 1.76
C TYR A 10 -28.69 -10.53 1.52
N ALA A 11 -28.30 -11.09 0.37
CA ALA A 11 -26.93 -11.06 -0.11
C ALA A 11 -26.42 -9.62 -0.29
N PRO A 12 -25.12 -9.36 -0.10
CA PRO A 12 -24.56 -8.03 -0.27
C PRO A 12 -24.72 -7.53 -1.70
N LEU A 13 -25.19 -6.29 -1.81
CA LEU A 13 -25.30 -5.56 -3.08
C LEU A 13 -23.90 -5.26 -3.65
N ARG A 14 -23.80 -5.12 -4.97
CA ARG A 14 -22.54 -4.84 -5.69
C ARG A 14 -22.73 -3.69 -6.66
N ARG A 15 -21.66 -2.92 -6.88
CA ARG A 15 -21.59 -1.90 -7.93
C ARG A 15 -20.97 -2.50 -9.19
N GLU A 16 -21.32 -1.90 -10.33
CA GLU A 16 -20.78 -2.28 -11.64
C GLU A 16 -19.37 -1.72 -11.83
N ILE A 17 -18.56 -2.42 -12.62
CA ILE A 17 -17.19 -2.03 -12.95
C ILE A 17 -17.24 -1.39 -14.34
N VAL A 18 -16.72 -0.17 -14.49
CA VAL A 18 -16.84 0.61 -15.72
C VAL A 18 -15.54 0.54 -16.51
N HIS A 19 -14.42 0.94 -15.90
CA HIS A 19 -13.13 1.11 -16.58
C HIS A 19 -12.19 -0.10 -16.39
N HIS A 20 -12.50 -0.99 -15.43
CA HIS A 20 -11.68 -2.17 -15.12
C HIS A 20 -10.25 -1.82 -14.69
N ASP A 21 -10.10 -0.67 -14.04
CA ASP A 21 -8.84 -0.21 -13.50
C ASP A 21 -8.65 -0.78 -12.09
N LEU A 22 -7.74 -1.75 -11.94
CA LEU A 22 -7.44 -2.35 -10.64
C LEU A 22 -6.70 -1.32 -9.77
N VAL A 23 -7.32 -0.91 -8.66
CA VAL A 23 -6.74 0.06 -7.72
C VAL A 23 -6.18 -0.64 -6.49
N CYS A 24 -6.91 -1.62 -5.96
CA CYS A 24 -6.52 -2.28 -4.72
C CYS A 24 -6.86 -3.77 -4.75
N GLN A 25 -5.97 -4.58 -4.20
CA GLN A 25 -6.21 -6.01 -3.96
C GLN A 25 -6.06 -6.31 -2.48
N ILE A 26 -7.12 -6.82 -1.89
CA ILE A 26 -7.15 -7.21 -0.49
C ILE A 26 -7.12 -8.72 -0.39
N GLN A 27 -6.20 -9.26 0.39
CA GLN A 27 -6.14 -10.67 0.74
C GLN A 27 -6.40 -10.83 2.24
N ILE A 28 -7.47 -11.53 2.59
CA ILE A 28 -7.74 -11.94 3.97
C ILE A 28 -7.32 -13.39 4.19
N ARG A 29 -6.82 -13.67 5.39
CA ARG A 29 -6.36 -14.99 5.81
C ARG A 29 -6.89 -15.31 7.20
N SER A 30 -7.37 -16.53 7.41
CA SER A 30 -7.77 -17.00 8.74
C SER A 30 -7.55 -18.51 8.85
N TYR A 31 -7.52 -19.02 10.08
CA TYR A 31 -7.55 -20.45 10.36
C TYR A 31 -8.97 -21.02 10.43
N SER A 32 -10.01 -20.16 10.52
CA SER A 32 -11.42 -20.55 10.47
C SER A 32 -12.08 -20.05 9.19
N SER A 33 -12.92 -20.89 8.56
CA SER A 33 -13.70 -20.51 7.37
C SER A 33 -14.85 -19.58 7.68
N ASP A 34 -15.46 -19.71 8.86
CA ASP A 34 -16.78 -19.11 9.14
C ASP A 34 -16.64 -17.63 9.44
N ILE A 35 -15.66 -17.29 10.27
CA ILE A 35 -15.26 -15.91 10.57
C ILE A 35 -14.78 -15.21 9.28
N LEU A 36 -14.04 -15.93 8.43
CA LEU A 36 -13.54 -15.41 7.16
C LEU A 36 -14.68 -15.08 6.19
N GLU A 37 -15.71 -15.94 6.11
CA GLU A 37 -16.88 -15.72 5.26
C GLU A 37 -17.74 -14.57 5.79
N PHE A 38 -17.98 -14.53 7.10
CA PHE A 38 -18.72 -13.43 7.73
C PHE A 38 -18.04 -12.08 7.47
N TYR A 39 -16.73 -11.98 7.69
CA TYR A 39 -15.97 -10.77 7.41
C TYR A 39 -15.93 -10.44 5.91
N SER A 40 -15.89 -11.45 5.05
CA SER A 40 -15.99 -11.24 3.59
C SER A 40 -17.29 -10.54 3.21
N GLN A 41 -18.41 -10.93 3.82
CA GLN A 41 -19.68 -10.27 3.56
C GLN A 41 -19.72 -8.84 4.15
N PHE A 42 -19.09 -8.62 5.30
CA PHE A 42 -18.95 -7.28 5.88
C PHE A 42 -18.16 -6.34 4.95
N ILE A 43 -17.02 -6.80 4.41
CA ILE A 43 -16.21 -6.06 3.42
C ILE A 43 -17.06 -5.68 2.20
N LEU A 44 -17.84 -6.62 1.65
CA LEU A 44 -18.70 -6.34 0.50
C LEU A 44 -19.78 -5.29 0.80
N ARG A 45 -20.41 -5.37 1.98
CA ARG A 45 -21.44 -4.41 2.39
C ARG A 45 -20.87 -3.02 2.58
N SER A 46 -19.73 -2.88 3.26
CA SER A 46 -19.09 -1.58 3.47
C SER A 46 -18.65 -0.94 2.15
N ALA A 47 -18.07 -1.72 1.23
CA ALA A 47 -17.69 -1.25 -0.09
C ALA A 47 -18.89 -0.70 -0.90
N TYR A 48 -20.06 -1.37 -0.81
CA TYR A 48 -21.26 -0.91 -1.53
C TYR A 48 -21.72 0.49 -1.09
N TYR A 49 -21.70 0.77 0.22
CA TYR A 49 -22.12 2.07 0.75
C TYR A 49 -21.15 3.20 0.41
N ILE A 50 -19.86 2.90 0.28
CA ILE A 50 -18.81 3.85 -0.10
C ILE A 50 -18.70 3.99 -1.63
N ASN A 51 -19.58 3.33 -2.39
CA ASN A 51 -19.59 3.32 -3.87
C ASN A 51 -18.32 2.73 -4.50
N ILE A 52 -17.66 1.79 -3.82
CA ILE A 52 -16.50 1.08 -4.36
C ILE A 52 -16.96 -0.15 -5.17
N PRO A 53 -16.64 -0.27 -6.46
CA PRO A 53 -16.93 -1.48 -7.22
C PRO A 53 -15.91 -2.58 -6.87
N ILE A 54 -16.41 -3.57 -6.13
CA ILE A 54 -15.64 -4.68 -5.61
C ILE A 54 -16.03 -5.99 -6.30
N SER A 55 -15.03 -6.72 -6.80
CA SER A 55 -15.19 -8.10 -7.23
C SER A 55 -15.17 -9.01 -6.00
N GLY A 56 -16.11 -9.95 -5.97
CA GLY A 56 -16.44 -10.80 -4.81
C GLY A 56 -15.28 -11.62 -4.23
N PRO A 57 -15.51 -12.31 -3.09
CA PRO A 57 -14.48 -13.09 -2.40
C PRO A 57 -14.05 -14.26 -3.27
N LEU A 58 -12.91 -14.12 -3.93
CA LEU A 58 -12.30 -15.21 -4.67
C LEU A 58 -11.67 -16.17 -3.67
N ARG A 59 -12.14 -17.42 -3.66
CA ARG A 59 -11.58 -18.49 -2.83
C ARG A 59 -10.24 -18.93 -3.39
N LEU A 60 -9.16 -18.59 -2.68
CA LEU A 60 -7.85 -19.13 -2.99
C LEU A 60 -7.68 -20.53 -2.38
N PRO A 61 -6.80 -21.38 -2.95
CA PRO A 61 -6.46 -22.67 -2.38
C PRO A 61 -6.00 -22.56 -0.92
N VAL A 62 -6.52 -23.47 -0.09
CA VAL A 62 -6.19 -23.55 1.34
C VAL A 62 -4.77 -24.08 1.50
N GLN A 63 -3.94 -23.35 2.23
CA GLN A 63 -2.59 -23.81 2.55
C GLN A 63 -2.66 -24.72 3.78
N THR A 64 -2.26 -25.98 3.64
CA THR A 64 -2.24 -26.94 4.76
C THR A 64 -0.81 -27.25 5.14
N SER A 65 -0.38 -26.80 6.31
CA SER A 65 0.91 -27.16 6.91
C SER A 65 0.70 -28.37 7.82
N ARG A 66 1.50 -29.43 7.65
CA ARG A 66 1.42 -30.66 8.45
C ARG A 66 2.73 -30.89 9.18
N TRP A 67 2.64 -31.32 10.44
CA TRP A 67 3.82 -31.73 11.21
C TRP A 67 3.47 -32.93 12.07
N THR A 68 4.48 -33.75 12.37
CA THR A 68 4.30 -34.98 13.14
C THR A 68 5.17 -34.91 14.38
N VAL A 69 4.60 -35.14 15.56
CA VAL A 69 5.31 -35.06 16.84
C VAL A 69 5.23 -36.41 17.54
N ILE A 70 6.25 -36.78 18.30
CA ILE A 70 6.19 -37.95 19.19
C ILE A 70 5.21 -37.62 20.32
N LYS A 71 4.28 -38.54 20.62
CA LYS A 71 3.26 -38.30 21.67
C LYS A 71 3.86 -38.25 23.08
N SER A 72 4.84 -39.11 23.34
CA SER A 72 5.53 -39.18 24.63
C SER A 72 6.63 -38.13 24.72
N PRO A 73 6.86 -37.53 25.92
CA PRO A 73 8.02 -36.67 26.13
C PRO A 73 9.36 -37.39 25.97
N PHE A 74 9.40 -38.73 26.10
CA PHE A 74 10.64 -39.52 26.00
C PHE A 74 10.46 -40.90 25.34
N ALA A 75 11.47 -41.30 24.57
CA ALA A 75 11.79 -42.63 24.00
C ALA A 75 10.73 -43.41 23.18
N GLN A 76 9.45 -43.02 23.16
CA GLN A 76 8.39 -43.78 22.47
C GLN A 76 8.16 -43.35 21.01
N ALA A 77 9.20 -43.41 20.16
CA ALA A 77 9.17 -42.89 18.78
C ALA A 77 8.17 -43.60 17.82
N LYS A 78 7.71 -44.82 18.16
CA LYS A 78 6.66 -45.54 17.40
C LYS A 78 5.28 -44.90 17.56
N SER A 79 5.08 -44.13 18.64
CA SER A 79 3.83 -43.41 18.91
C SER A 79 3.97 -41.96 18.45
N LYS A 80 3.45 -41.66 17.25
CA LYS A 80 3.46 -40.31 16.65
C LYS A 80 2.05 -39.77 16.49
N GLU A 81 1.93 -38.46 16.51
CA GLU A 81 0.69 -37.71 16.26
C GLU A 81 0.87 -36.75 15.10
N ASN A 82 -0.13 -36.69 14.22
CA ASN A 82 -0.14 -35.79 13.09
C ASN A 82 -0.98 -34.56 13.44
N PHE A 83 -0.39 -33.38 13.28
CA PHE A 83 -1.07 -32.10 13.42
C PHE A 83 -1.13 -31.41 12.07
N GLU A 84 -2.17 -30.61 11.86
CA GLU A 84 -2.28 -29.75 10.70
C GLU A 84 -2.75 -28.36 11.06
N ARG A 85 -2.31 -27.38 10.26
CA ARG A 85 -2.83 -26.01 10.28
C ARG A 85 -3.27 -25.65 8.88
N LYS A 86 -4.56 -25.35 8.75
CA LYS A 86 -5.20 -24.92 7.50
C LYS A 86 -5.34 -23.41 7.50
N THR A 87 -4.70 -22.73 6.56
CA THR A 87 -4.88 -21.30 6.34
C THR A 87 -5.81 -21.09 5.15
N HIS A 88 -7.02 -20.65 5.46
CA HIS A 88 -8.02 -20.25 4.49
C HIS A 88 -7.72 -18.84 4.00
N LYS A 89 -7.86 -18.62 2.68
CA LYS A 89 -7.49 -17.37 2.02
C LYS A 89 -8.64 -16.91 1.12
N ARG A 90 -8.97 -15.62 1.16
CA ARG A 90 -9.87 -14.97 0.18
C ARG A 90 -9.18 -13.73 -0.39
N VAL A 91 -9.50 -13.41 -1.63
CA VAL A 91 -9.03 -12.19 -2.29
C VAL A 91 -10.21 -11.40 -2.81
N PHE A 92 -10.13 -10.08 -2.63
CA PHE A 92 -10.99 -9.09 -3.24
C PHE A 92 -10.17 -8.24 -4.18
N LYS A 93 -10.80 -7.84 -5.28
CA LYS A 93 -10.23 -6.89 -6.23
C LYS A 93 -11.16 -5.68 -6.27
N ILE A 94 -10.58 -4.51 -6.06
CA ILE A 94 -11.26 -3.23 -6.08
C ILE A 94 -10.89 -2.51 -7.36
N TRP A 95 -11.91 -1.99 -8.03
CA TRP A 95 -11.80 -1.35 -9.32
C TRP A 95 -12.21 0.13 -9.22
N ASP A 96 -11.76 0.95 -10.15
CA ASP A 96 -12.35 2.26 -10.50
C ASP A 96 -12.68 3.21 -9.31
N SER A 97 -11.87 3.18 -8.25
CA SER A 97 -12.07 4.01 -7.05
C SER A 97 -10.97 5.03 -6.85
N ASP A 98 -11.33 6.17 -6.26
CA ASP A 98 -10.37 7.16 -5.81
C ASP A 98 -9.49 6.61 -4.66
N PRO A 99 -8.16 6.85 -4.68
CA PRO A 99 -7.24 6.35 -3.66
C PRO A 99 -7.60 6.82 -2.24
N GLU A 100 -8.05 8.06 -2.05
CA GLU A 100 -8.39 8.59 -0.72
C GLU A 100 -9.60 7.84 -0.12
N VAL A 101 -10.58 7.54 -0.97
CA VAL A 101 -11.77 6.77 -0.59
C VAL A 101 -11.40 5.34 -0.21
N VAL A 102 -10.46 4.73 -0.94
CA VAL A 102 -9.94 3.39 -0.61
C VAL A 102 -9.22 3.42 0.74
N ASP A 103 -8.41 4.44 1.02
CA ASP A 103 -7.70 4.56 2.29
C ASP A 103 -8.65 4.74 3.49
N ILE A 104 -9.68 5.58 3.35
CA ILE A 104 -10.73 5.74 4.38
C ILE A 104 -11.45 4.41 4.61
N TRP A 105 -11.79 3.70 3.54
CA TRP A 105 -12.45 2.41 3.66
C TRP A 105 -11.55 1.34 4.30
N LEU A 106 -10.26 1.31 3.96
CA LEU A 106 -9.29 0.42 4.61
C LEU A 106 -9.16 0.72 6.10
N SER A 107 -9.13 2.00 6.48
CA SER A 107 -9.13 2.43 7.89
C SER A 107 -10.39 1.97 8.62
N PHE A 108 -11.56 2.05 7.96
CA PHE A 108 -12.80 1.52 8.52
C PHE A 108 -12.74 0.00 8.72
N LEU A 109 -12.16 -0.75 7.77
CA LEU A 109 -11.99 -2.19 7.89
C LEU A 109 -11.03 -2.57 9.03
N THR A 110 -9.91 -1.86 9.20
CA THR A 110 -8.96 -2.16 10.28
C THR A 110 -9.56 -1.83 11.64
N LYS A 111 -10.32 -0.73 11.75
CA LYS A 111 -11.05 -0.35 12.97
C LYS A 111 -12.09 -1.39 13.40
N HIS A 112 -12.78 -1.99 12.44
CA HIS A 112 -13.80 -3.02 12.68
C HIS A 112 -13.35 -4.43 12.31
N SER A 113 -12.05 -4.70 12.38
CA SER A 113 -11.50 -6.03 12.11
C SER A 113 -11.95 -7.02 13.18
N LEU A 114 -12.23 -8.25 12.76
CA LEU A 114 -12.52 -9.35 13.67
C LEU A 114 -11.24 -10.07 14.08
N ASP A 115 -11.30 -10.72 15.23
CA ASP A 115 -10.22 -11.55 15.74
C ASP A 115 -9.92 -12.71 14.77
N ASN A 116 -8.66 -13.14 14.74
CA ASN A 116 -8.19 -14.25 13.91
C ASN A 116 -8.23 -14.02 12.39
N ILE A 117 -8.34 -12.77 11.93
CA ILE A 117 -8.23 -12.41 10.53
C ILE A 117 -6.95 -11.61 10.31
N GLY A 118 -6.10 -12.08 9.39
CA GLY A 118 -4.97 -11.32 8.86
C GLY A 118 -5.36 -10.65 7.55
N LEU A 119 -5.16 -9.34 7.45
CA LEU A 119 -5.40 -8.54 6.26
C LEU A 119 -4.06 -8.22 5.58
N LYS A 120 -3.95 -8.46 4.27
CA LYS A 120 -2.85 -7.97 3.43
C LYS A 120 -3.45 -7.15 2.30
N VAL A 121 -2.94 -5.94 2.10
CA VAL A 121 -3.40 -5.03 1.05
C VAL A 121 -2.26 -4.80 0.07
N ASN A 122 -2.56 -4.87 -1.22
CA ASN A 122 -1.70 -4.40 -2.29
C ASN A 122 -2.42 -3.23 -2.98
N MET A 123 -1.79 -2.06 -3.02
CA MET A 123 -2.34 -0.87 -3.68
C MET A 123 -1.58 -0.59 -4.96
N TYR A 124 -2.31 -0.23 -6.02
CA TYR A 124 -1.78 0.06 -7.35
C TYR A 124 -2.08 1.52 -7.67
N LYS A 125 -1.02 2.33 -7.80
CA LYS A 125 -1.11 3.72 -8.23
C LYS A 125 -0.56 3.83 -9.65
N ARG A 126 -1.28 4.54 -10.52
CA ARG A 126 -0.82 4.86 -11.86
C ARG A 126 -0.09 6.19 -11.79
N GLU A 127 1.15 6.21 -12.23
CA GLU A 127 2.01 7.39 -12.29
C GLU A 127 2.56 7.53 -13.71
N PRO A 128 2.81 8.76 -14.20
CA PRO A 128 3.48 8.97 -15.47
C PRO A 128 4.96 8.62 -15.40
N LEU A 129 5.62 8.57 -16.56
CA LEU A 129 7.05 8.25 -16.67
C LEU A 129 7.93 9.36 -16.09
N ASP A 130 7.52 10.62 -16.25
CA ASP A 130 8.21 11.81 -15.71
C ASP A 130 7.86 12.08 -14.23
N PHE A 131 7.69 11.03 -13.43
CA PHE A 131 7.30 11.14 -12.02
C PHE A 131 8.24 12.04 -11.20
N ASP A 132 9.54 12.02 -11.50
CA ASP A 132 10.54 12.82 -10.78
C ASP A 132 10.27 14.33 -10.89
N LYS A 133 9.92 14.81 -12.09
CA LYS A 133 9.59 16.21 -12.34
C LYS A 133 8.26 16.57 -11.68
N GLU A 134 7.28 15.68 -11.68
CA GLU A 134 6.03 15.93 -10.98
C GLU A 134 6.28 16.01 -9.47
N MET A 135 7.11 15.14 -8.90
CA MET A 135 7.41 15.11 -7.47
C MET A 135 8.11 16.40 -7.00
N GLU A 136 9.01 16.97 -7.79
CA GLU A 136 9.63 18.27 -7.51
C GLU A 136 8.63 19.43 -7.52
N ASN A 137 7.57 19.32 -8.33
CA ASN A 137 6.55 20.35 -8.48
C ASN A 137 5.34 20.17 -7.53
N ILE A 138 5.31 19.11 -6.71
CA ILE A 138 4.23 18.93 -5.74
C ILE A 138 4.36 20.01 -4.65
N ASP A 139 3.42 20.95 -4.64
CA ASP A 139 3.24 21.89 -3.55
C ASP A 139 2.74 21.14 -2.30
N ILE A 140 3.67 20.78 -1.42
CA ILE A 140 3.40 20.10 -0.13
C ILE A 140 2.46 20.93 0.75
N SER A 141 2.48 22.26 0.61
CA SER A 141 1.56 23.18 1.27
C SER A 141 0.09 22.93 0.87
N GLY A 142 -0.16 22.49 -0.36
CA GLY A 142 -1.49 22.10 -0.83
C GLY A 142 -2.03 20.83 -0.16
N PHE A 143 -1.16 19.85 0.11
CA PHE A 143 -1.52 18.62 0.84
C PHE A 143 -1.93 18.90 2.30
N ILE A 144 -1.25 19.83 2.97
CA ILE A 144 -1.59 20.25 4.34
C ILE A 144 -2.95 20.96 4.37
N ASN A 145 -3.29 21.69 3.31
CA ASN A 145 -4.58 22.39 3.17
C ASN A 145 -5.76 21.48 2.79
N ASN A 146 -5.53 20.21 2.44
CA ASN A 146 -6.57 19.17 2.33
C ASN A 146 -7.08 18.68 3.70
N SER A 147 -6.94 19.50 4.75
CA SER A 147 -7.55 19.32 6.08
C SER A 147 -9.08 19.18 6.07
N LYS A 148 -9.74 19.49 4.94
CA LYS A 148 -11.19 19.30 4.76
C LYS A 148 -11.66 17.87 5.02
N LEU A 149 -10.82 16.86 4.80
CA LEU A 149 -11.16 15.45 5.10
C LEU A 149 -11.31 15.21 6.61
N PHE A 150 -10.54 15.90 7.45
CA PHE A 150 -10.53 15.72 8.91
C PHE A 150 -11.59 16.55 9.63
N ASN A 151 -12.02 17.67 9.04
CA ASN A 151 -12.93 18.63 9.66
C ASN A 151 -14.38 18.12 9.90
N ASN A 152 -14.73 16.89 9.48
CA ASN A 152 -16.09 16.35 9.59
C ASN A 152 -16.18 15.01 10.37
N LEU A 153 -15.08 14.57 11.02
CA LEU A 153 -15.01 13.28 11.73
C LEU A 153 -15.29 13.38 13.25
N ASP A 154 -16.11 14.34 13.68
CA ASP A 154 -16.34 14.69 15.11
C ASP A 154 -17.29 13.76 15.88
N THR A 155 -17.27 12.44 15.64
CA THR A 155 -18.14 11.49 16.38
C THR A 155 -17.42 10.59 17.36
N GLN A 156 -16.09 10.61 17.38
CA GLN A 156 -15.22 10.00 18.40
C GLN A 156 -13.99 10.92 18.56
N GLU A 157 -13.65 11.32 19.78
CA GLU A 157 -12.43 12.09 20.06
C GLU A 157 -11.18 11.21 19.78
N ASP A 158 -10.72 11.15 18.53
CA ASP A 158 -9.46 10.49 18.18
C ASP A 158 -8.28 11.42 18.53
N ILE A 159 -7.86 11.40 19.81
CA ILE A 159 -6.75 12.21 20.37
C ILE A 159 -5.47 12.11 19.53
N ILE A 160 -5.19 10.91 18.99
CA ILE A 160 -4.02 10.67 18.14
C ILE A 160 -4.15 11.44 16.82
N GLY A 161 -5.34 11.46 16.21
CA GLY A 161 -5.61 12.18 14.97
C GLY A 161 -5.43 13.68 15.14
N GLU A 162 -5.96 14.24 16.23
CA GLU A 162 -5.75 15.65 16.59
C GLU A 162 -4.26 15.98 16.76
N LYS A 163 -3.51 15.11 17.46
CA LYS A 163 -2.08 15.32 17.65
C LYS A 163 -1.30 15.23 16.34
N VAL A 164 -1.65 14.30 15.47
CA VAL A 164 -1.05 14.21 14.12
C VAL A 164 -1.36 15.47 13.32
N HIS A 165 -2.59 15.97 13.35
CA HIS A 165 -2.97 17.21 12.69
C HIS A 165 -2.19 18.42 13.23
N GLU A 166 -1.99 18.52 14.55
CA GLU A 166 -1.14 19.54 15.16
C GLU A 166 0.32 19.45 14.67
N LEU A 167 0.88 18.24 14.62
CA LEU A 167 2.25 18.01 14.15
C LEU A 167 2.42 18.37 12.67
N LEU A 168 1.44 18.05 11.82
CA LEU A 168 1.45 18.42 10.39
C LEU A 168 1.44 19.94 10.19
N ASN A 169 0.75 20.68 11.08
CA ASN A 169 0.68 22.15 11.03
C ASN A 169 1.88 22.86 11.67
N THR A 170 2.82 22.12 12.28
CA THR A 170 3.98 22.71 12.96
C THR A 170 5.03 23.19 11.95
N SER A 171 5.60 24.38 12.19
CA SER A 171 6.67 24.96 11.35
C SER A 171 7.92 24.06 11.25
N SER A 172 8.21 23.29 12.30
CA SER A 172 9.24 22.24 12.32
C SER A 172 9.04 21.21 11.21
N PHE A 173 7.81 20.72 11.00
CA PHE A 173 7.51 19.76 9.95
C PHE A 173 7.80 20.33 8.55
N SER A 174 7.38 21.57 8.29
CA SER A 174 7.66 22.25 7.02
C SER A 174 9.16 22.49 6.77
N ARG A 175 9.98 22.65 7.82
CA ARG A 175 11.42 22.84 7.69
C ARG A 175 12.15 21.60 7.18
N HIS A 176 11.74 20.40 7.58
CA HIS A 176 12.40 19.14 7.19
C HIS A 176 12.40 18.89 5.67
N PHE A 177 11.49 19.52 4.93
CA PHE A 177 11.44 19.40 3.46
C PHE A 177 12.38 20.39 2.75
N LYS A 178 12.77 21.50 3.39
CA LYS A 178 13.64 22.52 2.80
C LYS A 178 15.12 22.15 2.86
N ASP A 179 15.52 21.29 3.79
CA ASP A 179 16.90 20.81 3.90
C ASP A 179 17.31 19.85 2.74
N ASN A 180 16.46 19.66 1.73
CA ASN A 180 16.82 19.01 0.45
C ASN A 180 17.74 19.87 -0.46
N GLU A 181 18.08 21.11 -0.08
CA GLU A 181 19.17 21.87 -0.70
C GLU A 181 20.51 21.10 -0.63
N TYR A 182 20.72 20.26 0.40
CA TYR A 182 21.93 19.43 0.51
C TYR A 182 22.03 18.34 -0.58
N TYR A 183 20.91 17.75 -1.01
CA TYR A 183 20.89 16.77 -2.11
C TYR A 183 21.15 17.43 -3.46
N SER A 184 20.59 18.63 -3.66
CA SER A 184 20.82 19.44 -4.86
C SER A 184 22.29 19.88 -4.96
N GLN A 185 22.89 20.32 -3.85
CA GLN A 185 24.31 20.66 -3.76
C GLN A 185 25.24 19.43 -3.94
N MET A 186 24.85 18.26 -3.42
CA MET A 186 25.62 17.03 -3.63
C MET A 186 25.61 16.61 -5.11
N LEU A 187 24.46 16.68 -5.79
CA LEU A 187 24.35 16.34 -7.22
C LEU A 187 25.06 17.37 -8.12
N GLU A 188 25.01 18.67 -7.79
CA GLU A 188 25.82 19.70 -8.47
C GLU A 188 27.32 19.44 -8.32
N SER A 189 27.78 19.01 -7.14
CA SER A 189 29.20 18.69 -6.91
C SER A 189 29.66 17.46 -7.68
N VAL A 190 28.79 16.44 -7.84
CA VAL A 190 29.09 15.23 -8.61
C VAL A 190 29.14 15.52 -10.11
N ASN A 191 28.26 16.38 -10.62
CA ASN A 191 28.25 16.78 -12.04
C ASN A 191 29.46 17.68 -12.41
N GLN A 192 29.92 18.55 -11.50
CA GLN A 192 31.14 19.34 -11.70
C GLN A 192 32.42 18.51 -11.74
N ASP A 193 32.44 17.35 -11.09
CA ASP A 193 33.59 16.44 -11.12
C ASP A 193 33.60 15.57 -12.38
N SER A 194 32.45 15.22 -12.97
CA SER A 194 32.39 14.59 -14.30
C SER A 194 32.86 15.52 -15.43
N ASP A 195 32.53 16.81 -15.37
CA ASP A 195 32.98 17.81 -16.36
C ASP A 195 34.49 18.06 -16.31
N LYS A 196 35.11 17.90 -15.12
CA LYS A 196 36.58 17.94 -14.95
C LYS A 196 37.28 16.69 -15.47
N ILE A 197 36.61 15.54 -15.45
CA ILE A 197 37.13 14.27 -16.00
C ILE A 197 37.04 14.28 -17.55
N GLU A 198 36.00 14.86 -18.13
CA GLU A 198 35.89 14.99 -19.59
C GLU A 198 36.86 16.02 -20.18
N SER A 199 37.09 17.14 -19.49
CA SER A 199 38.06 18.16 -19.91
C SER A 199 39.53 17.75 -19.72
N SER A 200 39.83 16.77 -18.85
CA SER A 200 41.17 16.18 -18.72
C SER A 200 41.45 15.06 -19.73
N ASN A 201 40.42 14.34 -20.20
CA ASN A 201 40.54 13.34 -21.27
C ASN A 201 40.56 13.93 -22.69
N GLY A 202 40.18 15.21 -22.87
CA GLY A 202 40.24 15.91 -24.17
C GLY A 202 41.65 16.33 -24.62
N ASN A 203 42.62 16.44 -23.71
CA ASN A 203 43.97 16.93 -24.02
C ASN A 203 45.00 15.84 -24.39
N SER A 204 44.61 14.56 -24.40
CA SER A 204 45.52 13.44 -24.72
C SER A 204 45.48 12.97 -26.18
N ASN A 205 44.55 13.48 -27.01
CA ASN A 205 44.36 13.00 -28.39
C ASN A 205 44.89 13.91 -29.53
N GLU A 206 45.53 15.05 -29.24
CA GLU A 206 46.08 15.93 -30.30
C GLU A 206 47.56 15.68 -30.65
N ASN A 207 48.28 14.83 -29.92
CA ASN A 207 49.73 14.61 -30.13
C ASN A 207 50.11 13.31 -30.85
N SER A 208 49.28 12.82 -31.78
CA SER A 208 49.60 11.63 -32.58
C SER A 208 49.30 11.76 -34.08
N SER A 209 49.63 12.92 -34.68
CA SER A 209 49.64 13.03 -36.14
C SER A 209 50.65 14.06 -36.62
N LYS A 210 51.95 13.70 -36.67
CA LYS A 210 52.98 14.28 -37.56
C LYS A 210 54.32 13.56 -37.40
N GLN A 211 54.48 12.37 -37.99
CA GLN A 211 55.77 11.93 -38.52
C GLN A 211 55.52 11.15 -39.83
N LYS A 212 55.85 11.78 -40.95
CA LYS A 212 56.13 11.11 -42.23
C LYS A 212 57.61 11.34 -42.55
N PRO A 213 58.26 10.39 -43.24
CA PRO A 213 59.71 10.28 -43.32
C PRO A 213 60.30 11.27 -44.32
N GLN A 214 61.49 11.80 -44.03
CA GLN A 214 62.33 12.43 -45.04
C GLN A 214 63.37 11.42 -45.57
N SER A 215 63.58 11.55 -46.87
CA SER A 215 64.61 10.97 -47.74
C SER A 215 66.03 11.03 -47.18
#